data_AF-A0A7C6A7B3-F1
#
_entry.id   AF-A0A7C6A7B3-F1
#
_cell.length_a   1.000
_cell.length_b   1.000
_cell.length_c   1.000
_cell.angle_alpha   90.00
_cell.angle_beta   90.00
_cell.angle_gamma   90.00
#
_symmetry.space_group_name_H-M   'P 1'
#
loop_
_entity.id
_entity.type
_entity.pdbx_description
1 polymer ?
#
loop_
_entity_poly.entity_id
_entity_poly.type
_entity_poly.pdbx_seq_one_letter_code
_entity_poly.pdbx_strand_id
1 'polypeptide(L)'
;MIYDFEFRENIKRKRLYEAIAREVLDVWGAKSHKEIKKRYLVLAKKYHPDINSSESAKKKFQDISLSYKILTQWDDSILNEKFATISTFDVKIIKIKAKIKDEKLYFEQYRNIY
;
A
#
# COMPACT_ATOMS: atom_id res chain seq x y z
N MET A 1 -19.32 -8.30 -20.84
CA MET A 1 -19.11 -8.52 -19.39
C MET A 1 -17.61 -8.60 -19.02
N ILE A 2 -16.71 -7.95 -19.79
CA ILE A 2 -15.24 -7.92 -19.55
C ILE A 2 -14.87 -6.74 -18.63
N TYR A 3 -15.57 -5.61 -18.77
CA TYR A 3 -15.40 -4.42 -17.93
C TYR A 3 -15.56 -4.70 -16.43
N ASP A 4 -16.40 -5.67 -16.03
CA ASP A 4 -16.64 -5.95 -14.60
C ASP A 4 -15.46 -6.67 -13.94
N PHE A 5 -14.69 -7.47 -14.69
CA PHE A 5 -13.57 -8.24 -14.16
C PHE A 5 -12.32 -7.36 -13.96
N GLU A 6 -11.93 -6.60 -15.00
CA GLU A 6 -10.77 -5.69 -14.90
C GLU A 6 -10.99 -4.62 -13.84
N PHE A 7 -12.22 -4.10 -13.73
CA PHE A 7 -12.60 -3.13 -12.71
C PHE A 7 -12.45 -3.71 -11.30
N ARG A 8 -12.93 -4.94 -11.06
CA ARG A 8 -12.77 -5.63 -9.76
C ARG A 8 -11.30 -5.87 -9.41
N GLU A 9 -10.48 -6.27 -10.37
CA GLU A 9 -9.05 -6.49 -10.16
C GLU A 9 -8.31 -5.18 -9.85
N ASN A 10 -8.64 -4.09 -10.53
CA ASN A 10 -8.07 -2.77 -10.26
C ASN A 10 -8.43 -2.26 -8.85
N ILE A 11 -9.68 -2.49 -8.39
CA ILE A 11 -10.08 -2.15 -7.01
C ILE A 11 -9.28 -2.95 -5.98
N LYS A 12 -9.06 -4.26 -6.21
CA LYS A 12 -8.27 -5.11 -5.31
C LYS A 12 -6.82 -4.62 -5.22
N ARG A 13 -6.21 -4.34 -6.37
CA ARG A 13 -4.85 -3.80 -6.45
C ARG A 13 -4.74 -2.47 -5.71
N LYS A 14 -5.70 -1.58 -5.93
CA LYS A 14 -5.79 -0.30 -5.21
C LYS A 14 -5.81 -0.48 -3.69
N ARG A 15 -6.71 -1.32 -3.18
CA ARG A 15 -6.80 -1.60 -1.73
C ARG A 15 -5.51 -2.18 -1.17
N LEU A 16 -4.84 -3.05 -1.91
CA LEU A 16 -3.55 -3.61 -1.49
C LEU A 16 -2.47 -2.52 -1.42
N TYR A 17 -2.34 -1.68 -2.44
CA TYR A 17 -1.37 -0.60 -2.47
C TYR A 17 -1.62 0.44 -1.38
N GLU A 18 -2.89 0.78 -1.13
CA GLU A 18 -3.26 1.64 -0.01
C GLU A 18 -2.92 1.02 1.35
N ALA A 19 -3.15 -0.28 1.53
CA ALA A 19 -2.79 -0.99 2.77
C ALA A 19 -1.27 -0.99 2.99
N ILE A 20 -0.50 -1.22 1.93
CA ILE A 20 0.95 -1.15 1.96
C ILE A 20 1.41 0.26 2.33
N ALA A 21 0.86 1.28 1.68
CA ALA A 21 1.19 2.68 1.97
C ALA A 21 0.90 3.07 3.42
N ARG A 22 -0.20 2.56 4.00
CA ARG A 22 -0.53 2.76 5.42
C ARG A 22 0.46 2.07 6.36
N GLU A 23 0.97 0.90 5.99
CA GLU A 23 2.02 0.20 6.76
C GLU A 23 3.33 1.00 6.74
N VAL A 24 3.78 1.45 5.57
CA VAL A 24 5.05 2.18 5.42
C VAL A 24 5.07 3.48 6.21
N LEU A 25 3.95 4.21 6.20
CA LEU A 25 3.82 5.47 6.95
C LEU A 25 3.41 5.27 8.42
N ASP A 26 3.11 4.03 8.82
CA ASP A 26 2.57 3.66 10.14
C ASP A 26 1.32 4.47 10.52
N VAL A 27 0.33 4.48 9.62
CA VAL A 27 -0.88 5.32 9.69
C VAL A 27 -2.19 4.52 9.64
N TRP A 28 -2.19 3.27 10.10
CA TRP A 28 -3.41 2.44 10.14
C TRP A 28 -4.58 3.08 10.89
N GLY A 29 -4.29 3.83 11.96
CA GLY A 29 -5.30 4.54 12.74
C GLY A 29 -5.63 5.95 12.23
N ALA A 30 -4.89 6.45 11.23
CA ALA A 30 -5.07 7.81 10.75
C ALA A 30 -6.33 7.91 9.87
N LYS A 31 -7.20 8.84 10.21
CA LYS A 31 -8.47 9.04 9.49
C LYS A 31 -8.44 10.29 8.61
N SER A 32 -7.49 11.20 8.85
CA SER A 32 -7.41 12.48 8.14
C SER A 32 -6.13 12.63 7.33
N HIS A 33 -6.24 13.28 6.17
CA HIS A 33 -5.10 13.70 5.35
C HIS A 33 -4.06 14.52 6.13
N LYS A 34 -4.50 15.29 7.15
CA LYS A 34 -3.59 16.06 8.02
C LYS A 34 -2.66 15.15 8.83
N GLU A 35 -3.18 14.04 9.35
CA GLU A 35 -2.40 13.07 10.14
C GLU A 35 -1.40 12.33 9.27
N ILE A 36 -1.83 11.92 8.06
CA ILE A 36 -0.98 11.28 7.06
C ILE A 36 0.16 12.22 6.66
N LYS A 37 -0.14 13.49 6.37
CA LYS A 37 0.87 14.50 6.04
C LYS A 37 1.86 14.72 7.18
N LYS A 38 1.38 14.80 8.43
CA LYS A 38 2.24 14.95 9.61
C LYS A 38 3.22 13.78 9.73
N ARG A 39 2.76 12.55 9.56
CA ARG A 39 3.59 11.34 9.63
C ARG A 39 4.60 11.27 8.50
N TYR A 40 4.17 11.57 7.27
CA TYR A 40 5.05 11.72 6.12
C TYR A 40 6.20 12.70 6.39
N LEU A 41 5.91 13.92 6.89
CA LEU A 41 6.94 14.93 7.15
C LEU A 41 7.97 14.48 8.19
N VAL A 42 7.54 13.78 9.23
CA VAL A 42 8.44 13.23 10.27
C VAL A 42 9.37 12.18 9.68
N LEU A 43 8.83 11.25 8.89
CA LEU A 43 9.62 10.18 8.26
C LEU A 43 10.53 10.71 7.15
N ALA A 44 10.03 11.64 6.32
CA ALA A 44 10.79 12.27 5.24
C ALA A 44 12.01 13.00 5.78
N LYS A 45 11.88 13.76 6.88
CA LYS A 45 13.04 14.39 7.54
C LYS A 45 14.02 13.38 8.10
N LYS A 46 13.54 12.27 8.68
CA LYS A 46 14.39 11.23 9.27
C LYS A 46 15.23 10.48 8.22
N TYR A 47 14.67 10.28 7.04
CA TYR A 47 15.30 9.52 5.95
C TYR A 47 15.71 10.40 4.76
N HIS A 48 15.76 11.72 4.93
CA HIS A 48 16.16 12.64 3.86
C HIS A 48 17.60 12.34 3.44
N PRO A 49 17.94 12.32 2.13
CA PRO A 49 19.29 12.02 1.65
C PRO A 49 20.37 12.96 2.25
N ASP A 50 20.01 14.22 2.52
CA ASP A 50 20.92 15.21 3.13
C ASP A 50 21.26 14.90 4.59
N ILE A 51 20.36 14.22 5.32
CA ILE A 51 20.57 13.89 6.75
C ILE A 51 21.09 12.45 6.89
N ASN A 52 20.66 11.56 6.00
CA ASN A 52 21.03 10.15 6.00
C ASN A 52 21.31 9.67 4.58
N SER A 53 22.60 9.61 4.23
CA SER A 53 23.06 9.24 2.89
C SER A 53 23.22 7.72 2.70
N SER A 54 22.71 6.89 3.61
CA SER A 54 22.74 5.43 3.45
C SER A 54 21.81 4.99 2.31
N GLU A 55 22.24 3.98 1.55
CA GLU A 55 21.42 3.35 0.51
C GLU A 55 20.09 2.80 1.07
N SER A 56 20.10 2.33 2.33
CA SER A 56 18.87 1.90 3.01
C SER A 56 17.91 3.07 3.27
N ALA A 57 18.43 4.24 3.63
CA ALA A 57 17.62 5.43 3.87
C ALA A 57 17.00 5.94 2.58
N LYS A 58 17.75 5.93 1.48
CA LYS A 58 17.27 6.29 0.14
C LYS A 58 16.09 5.41 -0.30
N LYS A 59 16.21 4.08 -0.14
CA LYS A 59 15.12 3.13 -0.45
C LYS A 59 13.88 3.37 0.42
N LYS A 60 14.07 3.58 1.72
CA LYS A 60 12.95 3.92 2.63
C LYS A 60 12.30 5.24 2.26
N PHE A 61 13.08 6.26 1.90
CA PHE A 61 12.57 7.56 1.49
C PHE A 61 11.72 7.48 0.21
N GLN A 62 12.14 6.65 -0.76
CA GLN A 62 11.35 6.35 -1.95
C GLN A 62 10.00 5.73 -1.57
N ASP A 63 10.02 4.69 -0.71
CA ASP A 63 8.80 4.02 -0.25
C ASP A 63 7.87 4.97 0.52
N ILE A 64 8.41 5.84 1.37
CA ILE A 64 7.67 6.87 2.12
C ILE A 64 6.99 7.87 1.17
N SER A 65 7.71 8.32 0.15
CA SER A 65 7.20 9.28 -0.84
C SER A 65 6.11 8.66 -1.70
N LEU A 66 6.32 7.42 -2.16
CA LEU A 66 5.33 6.64 -2.90
C LEU A 66 4.07 6.41 -2.07
N SER A 67 4.23 6.05 -0.80
CA SER A 67 3.10 5.83 0.12
C SER A 67 2.25 7.08 0.31
N TYR A 68 2.89 8.25 0.45
CA TYR A 68 2.17 9.51 0.56
C TYR A 68 1.40 9.84 -0.72
N LYS A 69 2.02 9.61 -1.89
CA LYS A 69 1.36 9.77 -3.20
C LYS A 69 0.11 8.88 -3.29
N ILE A 70 0.22 7.59 -2.98
CA ILE A 70 -0.90 6.61 -3.01
C ILE A 70 -2.09 7.07 -2.15
N LEU A 71 -1.82 7.56 -0.94
CA LEU A 71 -2.88 7.93 0.01
C LEU A 71 -3.53 9.28 -0.26
N THR A 72 -2.88 10.16 -1.04
CA THR A 72 -3.37 11.53 -1.28
C THR A 72 -3.81 11.78 -2.71
N GLN A 73 -3.11 11.18 -3.67
CA GLN A 73 -3.33 11.34 -5.11
C GLN A 73 -3.26 9.96 -5.76
N TRP A 74 -4.38 9.25 -5.77
CA TRP A 74 -4.48 7.98 -6.46
C TRP A 74 -4.41 8.20 -7.98
N ASP A 75 -3.50 7.48 -8.63
CA ASP A 75 -3.36 7.39 -10.08
C ASP A 75 -3.02 5.93 -10.42
N ASP A 76 -3.63 5.39 -11.48
CA ASP A 76 -3.39 4.02 -11.92
C ASP A 76 -1.94 3.81 -12.38
N SER A 77 -1.25 4.89 -12.78
CA SER A 77 0.20 4.85 -13.08
C SER A 77 1.04 4.34 -11.90
N ILE A 78 0.56 4.53 -10.67
CA ILE A 78 1.26 4.12 -9.44
C ILE A 78 1.33 2.60 -9.29
N LEU A 79 0.41 1.86 -9.92
CA LEU A 79 0.42 0.39 -9.90
C LEU A 79 1.65 -0.19 -10.58
N ASN A 80 2.31 0.58 -11.44
CA ASN A 80 3.57 0.19 -12.09
C ASN A 80 4.79 0.46 -11.20
N GLU A 81 4.65 1.29 -10.17
CA GLU A 81 5.71 1.59 -9.21
C GLU A 81 5.84 0.43 -8.21
N LYS A 82 7.08 0.00 -7.94
CA LYS A 82 7.39 -1.07 -6.98
C LYS A 82 8.02 -0.47 -5.74
N PHE A 83 7.57 -0.92 -4.56
CA PHE A 83 8.24 -0.62 -3.31
C PHE A 83 9.61 -1.29 -3.26
N ALA A 84 10.62 -0.55 -2.82
CA ALA A 84 12.03 -0.98 -2.83
C ALA A 84 12.38 -1.86 -1.62
N THR A 85 11.71 -1.65 -0.48
CA THR A 85 12.05 -2.33 0.79
C THR A 85 11.13 -3.51 1.10
N ILE A 86 9.97 -3.60 0.44
CA ILE A 86 8.89 -4.51 0.83
C ILE A 86 9.07 -5.87 0.18
N SER A 87 9.22 -6.91 1.00
CA SER A 87 9.30 -8.28 0.54
C SER A 87 7.92 -8.88 0.25
N THR A 88 7.89 -9.97 -0.53
CA THR A 88 6.68 -10.75 -0.77
C THR A 88 6.07 -11.29 0.53
N PHE A 89 6.90 -11.55 1.54
CA PHE A 89 6.44 -11.97 2.88
C PHE A 89 5.73 -10.83 3.62
N ASP A 90 6.27 -9.62 3.58
CA ASP A 90 5.66 -8.44 4.20
C ASP A 90 4.30 -8.15 3.57
N VAL A 91 4.19 -8.31 2.24
CA VAL A 91 2.90 -8.18 1.54
C VAL A 91 1.88 -9.20 2.06
N LYS A 92 2.29 -10.45 2.34
CA LYS A 92 1.39 -11.45 2.95
C LYS A 92 0.91 -11.02 4.33
N ILE A 93 1.82 -10.51 5.18
CA ILE A 93 1.47 -10.01 6.52
C ILE A 93 0.50 -8.82 6.40
N ILE A 94 0.78 -7.86 5.52
CA ILE A 94 -0.05 -6.68 5.29
C ILE A 94 -1.46 -7.08 4.83
N LYS A 95 -1.58 -8.05 3.92
CA LYS A 95 -2.89 -8.58 3.49
C LYS A 95 -3.70 -9.13 4.65
N ILE A 96 -3.07 -9.90 5.54
CA ILE A 96 -3.69 -10.47 6.73
C ILE A 96 -4.14 -9.35 7.69
N LYS A 97 -3.25 -8.40 7.99
CA LYS A 97 -3.51 -7.25 8.87
C LYS A 97 -4.65 -6.37 8.35
N ALA A 98 -4.70 -6.15 7.04
CA ALA A 98 -5.74 -5.39 6.35
C ALA A 98 -7.08 -6.13 6.26
N LYS A 99 -7.17 -7.39 6.70
CA LYS A 99 -8.33 -8.28 6.52
C LYS A 99 -8.81 -8.34 5.07
N ILE A 100 -7.90 -8.22 4.10
CA ILE A 100 -8.23 -8.38 2.68
C ILE A 100 -8.47 -9.88 2.47
N LYS A 101 -9.74 -10.29 2.48
CA LYS A 101 -10.13 -11.67 2.15
C LYS A 101 -9.84 -11.93 0.68
N ASP A 102 -9.08 -12.98 0.38
CA ASP A 102 -9.04 -13.54 -0.97
C ASP A 102 -10.45 -14.07 -1.30
N GLU A 103 -11.09 -13.52 -2.33
CA GLU A 103 -12.43 -13.91 -2.79
C GLU A 103 -12.56 -15.40 -3.12
N LYS A 104 -11.44 -16.12 -3.35
CA LYS A 104 -11.44 -17.57 -3.53
C LYS A 104 -12.18 -18.29 -2.41
N LEU A 105 -12.02 -17.88 -1.15
CA LEU A 105 -12.71 -18.50 -0.02
C LEU A 105 -14.23 -18.21 -0.04
N TYR A 106 -14.65 -17.06 -0.56
CA TYR A 106 -16.07 -16.73 -0.70
C TYR A 106 -16.70 -17.56 -1.82
N PHE A 107 -16.08 -17.61 -3.00
CA PHE A 107 -16.58 -18.41 -4.12
C PHE A 107 -16.46 -19.92 -3.90
N GLU A 108 -15.43 -20.45 -3.24
CA GLU A 108 -15.31 -21.87 -2.88
C GLU A 108 -16.40 -22.32 -1.90
N GLN A 109 -16.83 -21.44 -0.98
CA GLN A 109 -17.97 -21.70 -0.10
C GLN A 109 -19.29 -21.82 -0.87
N TYR A 110 -19.50 -21.05 -1.94
CA TYR A 110 -20.69 -21.18 -2.80
C TYR A 110 -20.55 -22.21 -3.92
N ARG A 111 -19.33 -22.61 -4.28
CA ARG A 111 -19.07 -23.68 -5.26
C ARG A 111 -19.34 -25.07 -4.69
N ASN A 112 -19.29 -25.22 -3.37
CA ASN A 112 -19.65 -26.46 -2.68
C ASN A 112 -21.15 -26.53 -2.27
N ILE A 113 -21.97 -25.59 -2.73
CA ILE A 113 -23.42 -25.54 -2.46
C ILE A 113 -24.24 -25.84 -3.73
N TYR A 114 -23.58 -26.07 -4.87
CA TYR A 114 -24.20 -26.56 -6.12
C TYR A 114 -23.45 -27.78 -6.65
#